data_AF-A0A9W9YB60-F1
#
_entry.id   AF-A0A9W9YB60-F1
#
_cell.length_a   1.000
_cell.length_b   1.000
_cell.length_c   1.000
_cell.angle_alpha   90.00
_cell.angle_beta   90.00
_cell.angle_gamma   90.00
#
_symmetry.space_group_name_H-M   'P 1'
#
loop_
_entity.id
_entity.type
_entity.pdbx_description
1 polymer ?
#
loop_
_entity_poly.entity_id
_entity_poly.type
_entity_poly.pdbx_seq_one_letter_code
_entity_poly.pdbx_strand_id
1 'polypeptide(L)'
;MLNASAMQNSTASYDFQLVVAKDTRTSSDKKTVCVVEGSPPEVSLKLQPLTISAEYVGYSCDDQVEYQWTLYQENKEGNWINILNNPEKSKVFTIDPKTLEDNTKYRLELTVLLSNGTPSTSVQVFKTAVLPRDGSCVITPDIGEAVYTSFELLCFGWFALDETFTYEVQIIGDGDIYYTLYYGRVGKQQLVLPQGNASRGYLSQVKVLVSRSNGATSELDIPVTVTPPKPKAVQDNFDFLEKSPDSFEEYLNTVDTQKAWQLMTAMLLTIETQALGRSSFHNSTTWSQQKSALRDIALKRFQLTEIDGLPSVVFISAFLASAGKNITELSFYSKVIISYQACKTQQNAI
;
A
#
# COMPACT_ATOMS: atom_id res chain seq x y z
N MET A 1 -28.96 24.19 6.05
CA MET A 1 -29.65 23.29 5.09
C MET A 1 -30.70 24.10 4.36
N LEU A 2 -30.69 24.11 3.04
CA LEU A 2 -31.73 24.76 2.23
C LEU A 2 -32.99 23.91 2.25
N ASN A 3 -34.15 24.52 2.53
CA ASN A 3 -35.42 23.82 2.50
C ASN A 3 -35.96 23.77 1.06
N ALA A 4 -35.78 22.63 0.38
CA ALA A 4 -36.20 22.43 -1.00
C ALA A 4 -37.73 22.55 -1.21
N SER A 5 -38.53 22.41 -0.14
CA SER A 5 -40.00 22.55 -0.23
C SER A 5 -40.48 23.98 -0.50
N ALA A 6 -39.60 24.99 -0.45
CA ALA A 6 -39.91 26.37 -0.81
C ALA A 6 -39.79 26.65 -2.33
N MET A 7 -39.25 25.72 -3.12
CA MET A 7 -39.04 25.87 -4.56
C MET A 7 -40.26 25.29 -5.31
N GLN A 8 -41.25 26.16 -5.59
CA GLN A 8 -42.59 25.75 -6.05
C GLN A 8 -42.68 25.31 -7.53
N ASN A 9 -41.67 25.64 -8.36
CA ASN A 9 -41.72 25.39 -9.80
C ASN A 9 -40.53 24.54 -10.26
N SER A 10 -40.81 23.45 -10.97
CA SER A 10 -39.84 22.46 -11.46
C SER A 10 -38.98 22.97 -12.62
N THR A 11 -39.39 24.08 -13.25
CA THR A 11 -38.57 24.80 -14.23
C THR A 11 -38.61 26.30 -13.94
N ALA A 12 -37.64 26.80 -13.17
CA ALA A 12 -37.56 28.21 -12.80
C ALA A 12 -36.13 28.62 -12.38
N SER A 13 -35.83 29.92 -12.47
CA SER A 13 -34.60 30.48 -11.92
C SER A 13 -34.85 30.98 -10.49
N TYR A 14 -34.02 30.54 -9.55
CA TYR A 14 -34.06 30.94 -8.15
C TYR A 14 -32.82 31.73 -7.77
N ASP A 15 -33.03 32.82 -7.08
CA ASP A 15 -31.96 33.69 -6.62
C ASP A 15 -31.66 33.46 -5.15
N PHE A 16 -30.47 32.93 -4.87
CA PHE A 16 -29.98 32.74 -3.51
C PHE A 16 -29.12 33.94 -3.12
N GLN A 17 -29.60 34.74 -2.18
CA GLN A 17 -28.87 35.89 -1.64
C GLN A 17 -28.35 35.55 -0.25
N LEU A 18 -27.03 35.57 -0.08
CA LEU A 18 -26.39 35.53 1.23
C LEU A 18 -26.29 36.96 1.75
N VAL A 19 -26.94 37.25 2.88
CA VAL A 19 -26.82 38.54 3.56
C VAL A 19 -26.09 38.33 4.87
N VAL A 20 -24.99 39.07 5.07
CA VAL A 20 -24.21 39.09 6.31
C VAL A 20 -24.41 40.44 6.97
N ALA A 21 -24.88 40.44 8.22
CA ALA A 21 -25.13 41.64 9.00
C ALA A 21 -24.23 41.67 10.25
N LYS A 22 -23.68 42.84 10.57
CA LYS A 22 -23.04 43.14 11.86
C LYS A 22 -23.46 44.52 12.33
N ASP A 23 -24.19 44.56 13.43
CA ASP A 23 -24.80 45.77 13.98
C ASP A 23 -25.67 46.47 12.92
N THR A 24 -25.25 47.66 12.46
CA THR A 24 -25.93 48.42 11.40
C THR A 24 -25.36 48.18 9.99
N ARG A 25 -24.28 47.39 9.85
CA ARG A 25 -23.64 47.13 8.56
C ARG A 25 -24.16 45.83 7.97
N THR A 26 -24.58 45.86 6.72
CA THR A 26 -24.98 44.69 5.94
C THR A 26 -24.15 44.60 4.66
N SER A 27 -23.80 43.38 4.28
CA SER A 27 -23.20 43.03 2.99
C SER A 27 -23.98 41.87 2.40
N SER A 28 -24.12 41.80 1.08
CA SER A 28 -24.76 40.67 0.46
C SER A 28 -24.11 40.25 -0.84
N ASP A 29 -24.18 38.96 -1.13
CA ASP A 29 -23.81 38.37 -2.41
C ASP A 29 -24.99 37.53 -2.94
N LYS A 30 -25.11 37.41 -4.27
CA LYS A 30 -26.27 36.81 -4.92
C LYS A 30 -25.85 35.81 -5.98
N LYS A 31 -26.46 34.63 -5.97
CA LYS A 31 -26.25 33.57 -6.96
C LYS A 31 -27.58 33.07 -7.52
N THR A 32 -27.72 33.15 -8.84
CA THR A 32 -28.88 32.62 -9.57
C THR A 32 -28.65 31.15 -9.91
N VAL A 33 -29.66 30.31 -9.67
CA VAL A 33 -29.68 28.88 -9.98
C VAL A 33 -30.89 28.59 -10.85
N CYS A 34 -30.65 28.08 -12.06
CA CYS A 34 -31.71 27.62 -12.95
C CYS A 34 -32.05 26.16 -12.65
N VAL A 35 -33.28 25.90 -12.22
CA VAL A 35 -33.83 24.55 -12.07
C VAL A 35 -34.50 24.17 -13.39
N VAL A 36 -34.17 23.00 -13.91
CA VAL A 36 -34.71 22.43 -15.14
C VAL A 36 -35.43 21.13 -14.79
N GLU A 37 -36.60 20.91 -15.37
CA GLU A 37 -37.39 19.70 -15.15
C GLU A 37 -36.63 18.44 -15.60
N GLY A 38 -36.58 17.44 -14.73
CA GLY A 38 -35.91 16.17 -14.91
C GLY A 38 -35.81 15.40 -13.60
N SER A 39 -35.58 14.09 -13.66
CA SER A 39 -35.19 13.27 -12.49
C SER A 39 -33.68 13.02 -12.59
N PRO A 40 -32.82 14.03 -12.29
CA PRO A 40 -31.39 13.85 -12.37
C PRO A 40 -31.01 12.72 -11.41
N PRO A 41 -30.23 11.73 -11.87
CA PRO A 41 -29.87 10.62 -11.01
C PRO A 41 -29.10 11.10 -9.79
N GLU A 42 -29.42 10.50 -8.66
CA GLU A 42 -28.70 10.72 -7.42
C GLU A 42 -27.37 9.97 -7.52
N VAL A 43 -26.28 10.74 -7.45
CA VAL A 43 -24.92 10.23 -7.65
C VAL A 43 -24.09 10.55 -6.41
N SER A 44 -23.79 9.52 -5.63
CA SER A 44 -22.91 9.61 -4.46
C SER A 44 -21.53 9.02 -4.75
N LEU A 45 -20.50 9.63 -4.16
CA LEU A 45 -19.12 9.21 -4.30
C LEU A 45 -18.70 8.42 -3.06
N LYS A 46 -18.30 7.16 -3.26
CA LYS A 46 -17.66 6.36 -2.21
C LYS A 46 -16.15 6.44 -2.37
N LEU A 47 -15.48 6.98 -1.35
CA LEU A 47 -14.04 7.10 -1.30
C LEU A 47 -13.44 5.87 -0.64
N GLN A 48 -12.65 5.11 -1.39
CA GLN A 48 -11.64 4.19 -0.87
C GLN A 48 -10.25 4.74 -1.25
N PRO A 49 -9.15 4.31 -0.61
CA PRO A 49 -7.82 4.75 -1.02
C PRO A 49 -7.63 4.52 -2.53
N LEU A 50 -7.46 5.61 -3.30
CA LEU A 50 -7.21 5.65 -4.74
C LEU A 50 -8.34 5.16 -5.68
N THR A 51 -9.51 4.82 -5.16
CA THR A 51 -10.65 4.39 -5.99
C THR A 51 -11.92 5.12 -5.57
N ILE A 52 -12.57 5.74 -6.55
CA ILE A 52 -13.83 6.44 -6.36
C ILE A 52 -14.86 5.79 -7.27
N SER A 53 -15.91 5.23 -6.67
CA SER A 53 -17.02 4.66 -7.44
C SER A 53 -18.21 5.61 -7.45
N ALA A 54 -18.87 5.66 -8.60
CA ALA A 54 -20.18 6.29 -8.74
C ALA A 54 -21.26 5.27 -8.35
N GLU A 55 -22.11 5.64 -7.41
CA GLU A 55 -23.39 4.96 -7.23
C GLU A 55 -24.46 5.74 -7.98
N TYR A 56 -25.04 5.10 -8.99
CA TYR A 56 -26.19 5.59 -9.74
C TYR A 56 -27.41 4.79 -9.30
N VAL A 57 -28.43 5.47 -8.77
CA VAL A 57 -29.74 4.87 -8.48
C VAL A 57 -30.67 5.20 -9.65
N GLY A 58 -30.71 4.30 -10.63
CA GLY A 58 -31.64 4.39 -11.75
C GLY A 58 -33.03 3.87 -11.43
N TYR A 59 -34.00 4.27 -12.24
CA TYR A 59 -35.36 3.71 -12.18
C TYR A 59 -35.47 2.36 -12.91
N SER A 60 -34.49 2.01 -13.78
CA SER A 60 -34.44 0.75 -14.54
C SER A 60 -33.03 0.17 -14.58
N CYS A 61 -32.93 -1.17 -14.67
CA CYS A 61 -31.65 -1.89 -14.75
C CYS A 61 -30.95 -1.77 -16.11
N ASP A 62 -31.66 -1.33 -17.15
CA ASP A 62 -31.17 -1.23 -18.55
C ASP A 62 -30.85 0.22 -18.98
N ASP A 63 -30.76 1.16 -18.03
CA ASP A 63 -30.42 2.54 -18.36
C ASP A 63 -29.00 2.61 -18.97
N GLN A 64 -28.90 3.05 -20.23
CA GLN A 64 -27.61 3.36 -20.85
C GLN A 64 -27.08 4.68 -20.28
N VAL A 65 -26.08 4.55 -19.42
CA VAL A 65 -25.46 5.65 -18.66
C VAL A 65 -24.00 5.81 -19.07
N GLU A 66 -23.61 7.03 -19.46
CA GLU A 66 -22.22 7.41 -19.68
C GLU A 66 -21.71 8.22 -18.48
N TYR A 67 -20.54 7.83 -17.96
CA TYR A 67 -19.85 8.53 -16.88
C TYR A 67 -18.78 9.43 -17.50
N GLN A 68 -18.58 10.63 -16.95
CA GLN A 68 -17.52 11.54 -17.35
C GLN A 68 -16.88 12.17 -16.12
N TRP A 69 -15.66 11.72 -15.78
CA TRP A 69 -14.89 12.24 -14.66
C TRP A 69 -13.97 13.37 -15.09
N THR A 70 -13.95 14.46 -14.33
CA THR A 70 -13.01 15.57 -14.54
C THR A 70 -12.39 15.97 -13.20
N LEU A 71 -11.06 16.07 -13.16
CA LEU A 71 -10.31 16.44 -11.96
C LEU A 71 -9.67 17.81 -12.15
N TYR A 72 -9.88 18.67 -11.17
CA TYR A 72 -9.29 19.99 -11.10
C TYR A 72 -8.37 20.13 -9.90
N GLN A 73 -7.26 20.84 -10.10
CA GLN A 73 -6.34 21.26 -9.05
C GLN A 73 -6.54 22.75 -8.75
N GLU A 74 -6.52 23.12 -7.46
CA GLU A 74 -6.52 24.53 -7.05
C GLU A 74 -5.13 25.13 -7.28
N ASN A 75 -5.05 26.24 -8.01
CA ASN A 75 -3.81 26.95 -8.25
C ASN A 75 -3.53 28.00 -7.15
N LYS A 76 -2.39 28.70 -7.24
CA LYS A 76 -1.98 29.71 -6.24
C LYS A 76 -2.92 30.91 -6.14
N GLU A 77 -3.67 31.22 -7.21
CA GLU A 77 -4.68 32.28 -7.22
C GLU A 77 -6.05 31.80 -6.74
N GLY A 78 -6.21 30.52 -6.37
CA GLY A 78 -7.48 29.94 -5.95
C GLY A 78 -8.40 29.50 -7.11
N ASN A 79 -7.89 29.49 -8.35
CA ASN A 79 -8.62 29.02 -9.52
C ASN A 79 -8.46 27.51 -9.73
N TRP A 80 -9.50 26.87 -10.27
CA TRP A 80 -9.51 25.46 -10.62
C TRP A 80 -8.92 25.23 -12.02
N ILE A 81 -7.81 24.50 -12.10
CA ILE A 81 -7.17 24.11 -13.35
C ILE A 81 -7.46 22.63 -13.61
N ASN A 82 -7.97 22.30 -14.79
CA ASN A 82 -8.18 20.92 -15.18
C ASN A 82 -6.82 20.21 -15.36
N ILE A 83 -6.64 19.08 -14.67
CA ILE A 83 -5.42 18.25 -14.76
C ILE A 83 -5.66 16.89 -15.42
N LEU A 84 -6.93 16.50 -15.63
CA LEU A 84 -7.31 15.32 -16.40
C LEU A 84 -8.01 15.75 -17.69
N ASN A 85 -7.21 15.88 -18.75
CA ASN A 85 -7.69 16.35 -20.06
C ASN A 85 -8.57 15.35 -20.80
N ASN A 86 -8.63 14.09 -20.37
CA ASN A 86 -9.46 13.06 -20.98
C ASN A 86 -10.40 12.46 -19.93
N PRO A 87 -11.71 12.73 -19.99
CA PRO A 87 -12.64 12.26 -18.98
C PRO A 87 -12.72 10.73 -19.01
N GLU A 88 -12.48 10.10 -17.85
CA GLU A 88 -12.63 8.66 -17.71
C GLU A 88 -14.11 8.30 -17.85
N LYS A 89 -14.41 7.28 -18.67
CA LYS A 89 -15.78 6.88 -19.01
C LYS A 89 -16.27 5.63 -18.29
N SER A 90 -15.74 5.41 -17.10
CA SER A 90 -16.00 4.24 -16.28
C SER A 90 -16.86 4.60 -15.07
N LYS A 91 -17.67 3.65 -14.59
CA LYS A 91 -18.36 3.76 -13.30
C LYS A 91 -17.39 3.91 -12.13
N VAL A 92 -16.18 3.39 -12.29
CA VAL A 92 -15.09 3.47 -11.32
C VAL A 92 -14.02 4.40 -11.87
N PHE A 93 -13.67 5.40 -11.08
CA PHE A 93 -12.60 6.34 -11.37
C PHE A 93 -11.34 5.94 -10.59
N THR A 94 -10.23 5.86 -11.32
CA THR A 94 -8.93 5.48 -10.75
C THR A 94 -7.92 6.56 -11.03
N ILE A 95 -7.25 7.04 -9.98
CA ILE A 95 -6.18 8.03 -10.12
C ILE A 95 -4.84 7.35 -9.87
N ASP A 96 -3.87 7.58 -10.77
CA ASP A 96 -2.47 7.26 -10.49
C ASP A 96 -2.03 8.12 -9.29
N PRO A 97 -1.56 7.50 -8.18
CA PRO A 97 -1.08 8.22 -6.99
C PRO A 97 -0.10 9.36 -7.28
N LYS A 98 0.70 9.25 -8.35
CA LYS A 98 1.70 10.25 -8.75
C LYS A 98 1.10 11.51 -9.38
N THR A 99 -0.19 11.48 -9.70
CA THR A 99 -0.91 12.63 -10.29
C THR A 99 -1.21 13.70 -9.23
N LEU A 100 -1.42 13.28 -7.98
CA LEU A 100 -1.81 14.20 -6.92
C LEU A 100 -0.59 14.73 -6.17
N GLU A 101 -0.49 16.05 -6.10
CA GLU A 101 0.49 16.74 -5.27
C GLU A 101 0.05 16.71 -3.80
N ASP A 102 1.02 16.78 -2.90
CA ASP A 102 0.74 16.78 -1.46
C ASP A 102 0.23 18.14 -0.98
N ASN A 103 -0.58 18.13 0.09
CA ASN A 103 -1.17 19.34 0.67
C ASN A 103 -1.97 20.23 -0.32
N THR A 104 -2.46 19.65 -1.42
CA THR A 104 -3.12 20.35 -2.52
C THR A 104 -4.62 20.06 -2.52
N LYS A 105 -5.44 21.08 -2.82
CA LYS A 105 -6.88 20.91 -2.95
C LYS A 105 -7.24 20.47 -4.36
N TYR A 106 -8.15 19.52 -4.42
CA TYR A 106 -8.70 18.97 -5.65
C TYR A 106 -10.21 19.06 -5.64
N ARG A 107 -10.77 19.26 -6.83
CA ARG A 107 -12.19 19.18 -7.10
C ARG A 107 -12.41 18.10 -8.14
N LEU A 108 -13.09 17.03 -7.75
CA LEU A 108 -13.51 15.97 -8.64
C LEU A 108 -14.97 16.22 -9.05
N GLU A 109 -15.20 16.27 -10.34
CA GLU A 109 -16.51 16.37 -10.95
C GLU A 109 -16.84 15.07 -11.67
N LEU A 110 -18.02 14.54 -11.40
CA LEU A 110 -18.62 13.46 -12.15
C LEU A 110 -19.85 14.00 -12.86
N THR A 111 -19.87 13.93 -14.18
CA THR A 111 -21.07 14.14 -14.97
C THR A 111 -21.58 12.80 -15.47
N VAL A 112 -22.86 12.53 -15.20
CA VAL A 112 -23.59 11.35 -15.66
C VAL A 112 -24.55 11.77 -16.76
N LEU A 113 -24.40 11.15 -17.93
CA LEU A 113 -25.22 11.38 -19.11
C LEU A 113 -26.15 10.19 -19.31
N LEU A 114 -27.45 10.47 -19.30
CA LEU A 114 -28.49 9.52 -19.64
C LEU A 114 -28.86 9.70 -21.12
N SER A 115 -29.14 8.58 -21.80
CA SER A 115 -29.46 8.54 -23.24
C SER A 115 -30.68 9.40 -23.63
N ASN A 116 -31.53 9.74 -22.66
CA ASN A 116 -32.84 10.36 -22.84
C ASN A 116 -33.05 11.64 -21.99
N GLY A 117 -32.02 12.17 -21.32
CA GLY A 117 -32.24 13.14 -20.25
C GLY A 117 -31.15 14.19 -20.04
N THR A 118 -31.44 15.07 -19.08
CA THR A 118 -30.56 16.14 -18.58
C THR A 118 -29.35 15.53 -17.84
N PRO A 119 -28.11 16.03 -18.07
CA PRO A 119 -26.95 15.58 -17.30
C PRO A 119 -27.15 15.79 -15.80
N SER A 120 -26.66 14.86 -14.99
CA SER A 120 -26.50 15.06 -13.54
C SER A 120 -25.04 15.20 -13.21
N THR A 121 -24.71 16.16 -12.34
CA THR A 121 -23.33 16.42 -11.93
C THR A 121 -23.19 16.29 -10.42
N SER A 122 -22.20 15.53 -9.98
CA SER A 122 -21.80 15.41 -8.57
C SER A 122 -20.38 15.94 -8.41
N VAL A 123 -20.14 16.68 -7.31
CA VAL A 123 -18.88 17.36 -7.06
C VAL A 123 -18.36 16.98 -5.68
N GLN A 124 -17.11 16.53 -5.60
CA GLN A 124 -16.39 16.36 -4.35
C GLN A 124 -15.15 17.24 -4.33
N VAL A 125 -15.01 18.04 -3.27
CA VAL A 125 -13.77 18.75 -2.98
C VAL A 125 -13.04 17.99 -1.87
N PHE A 126 -11.76 17.73 -2.07
CA PHE A 126 -10.89 17.10 -1.08
C PHE A 126 -9.52 17.76 -1.08
N LYS A 127 -8.75 17.53 -0.01
CA LYS A 127 -7.38 18.02 0.11
C LYS A 127 -6.48 16.84 0.42
N THR A 128 -5.38 16.70 -0.31
CA THR A 128 -4.38 15.69 -0.01
C THR A 128 -3.68 16.01 1.31
N ALA A 129 -3.29 14.97 2.03
CA ALA A 129 -2.58 15.13 3.28
C ALA A 129 -1.15 15.67 3.04
N VAL A 130 -0.59 16.31 4.06
CA VAL A 130 0.82 16.71 4.07
C VAL A 130 1.67 15.47 4.33
N LEU A 131 2.60 15.16 3.43
CA LEU A 131 3.53 14.04 3.58
C LEU A 131 4.57 14.33 4.69
N PRO A 132 5.09 13.30 5.38
CA PRO A 132 6.27 13.43 6.24
C PRO A 132 7.47 14.00 5.45
N ARG A 133 8.06 15.09 5.93
CA ARG A 133 9.18 15.78 5.27
C ARG A 133 10.31 16.01 6.25
N ASP A 134 11.48 16.40 5.73
CA ASP A 134 12.68 16.84 6.45
C ASP A 134 13.39 15.80 7.33
N GLY A 135 12.76 14.65 7.57
CA GLY A 135 13.40 13.51 8.21
C GLY A 135 14.28 12.69 7.26
N SER A 136 15.08 11.84 7.87
CA SER A 136 16.01 10.94 7.17
C SER A 136 16.08 9.60 7.89
N CYS A 137 16.54 8.59 7.17
CA CYS A 137 16.82 7.27 7.70
C CYS A 137 18.19 6.82 7.18
N VAL A 138 18.98 6.22 8.06
CA VAL A 138 20.32 5.71 7.74
C VAL A 138 20.47 4.28 8.24
N ILE A 139 21.26 3.47 7.52
CA ILE A 139 21.61 2.11 7.93
C ILE A 139 23.12 2.05 8.19
N THR A 140 23.53 1.41 9.28
CA THR A 140 24.94 1.22 9.65
C THR A 140 25.19 -0.21 10.14
N PRO A 141 26.23 -0.91 9.65
CA PRO A 141 27.15 -0.49 8.59
C PRO A 141 26.46 -0.41 7.21
N ASP A 142 27.05 0.31 6.27
CA ASP A 142 26.60 0.37 4.87
C ASP A 142 27.05 -0.84 4.03
N ILE A 143 27.96 -1.65 4.59
CA ILE A 143 28.47 -2.88 3.99
C ILE A 143 28.38 -4.02 5.00
N GLY A 144 27.90 -5.19 4.58
CA GLY A 144 27.86 -6.37 5.44
C GLY A 144 27.64 -7.68 4.70
N GLU A 145 27.49 -8.74 5.48
CA GLU A 145 27.26 -10.11 5.06
C GLU A 145 25.78 -10.49 5.23
N ALA A 146 25.19 -11.07 4.19
CA ALA A 146 23.80 -11.53 4.22
C ALA A 146 23.54 -12.47 5.40
N VAL A 147 22.37 -12.37 6.02
CA VAL A 147 21.91 -13.20 7.17
C VAL A 147 22.66 -12.97 8.48
N TYR A 148 23.90 -12.47 8.45
CA TYR A 148 24.79 -12.47 9.61
C TYR A 148 25.16 -11.10 10.14
N THR A 149 25.25 -10.08 9.28
CA THR A 149 25.49 -8.72 9.76
C THR A 149 24.21 -8.15 10.37
N SER A 150 24.33 -7.65 11.61
CA SER A 150 23.28 -6.86 12.25
C SER A 150 23.39 -5.41 11.77
N PHE A 151 22.42 -4.97 10.98
CA PHE A 151 22.33 -3.63 10.45
C PHE A 151 21.45 -2.77 11.34
N GLU A 152 21.95 -1.64 11.84
CA GLU A 152 21.15 -0.69 12.59
C GLU A 152 20.51 0.32 11.64
N LEU A 153 19.18 0.30 11.55
CA LEU A 153 18.39 1.39 10.96
C LEU A 153 18.12 2.45 12.03
N LEU A 154 18.35 3.71 11.67
CA LEU A 154 18.00 4.87 12.48
C LEU A 154 17.29 5.92 11.62
N CYS A 155 16.03 6.18 11.93
CA CYS A 155 15.20 7.23 11.37
C CYS A 155 15.05 8.39 12.36
N PHE A 156 15.29 9.61 11.89
CA PHE A 156 15.30 10.83 12.72
C PHE A 156 14.89 12.06 11.91
N GLY A 157 14.69 13.19 12.59
CA GLY A 157 14.41 14.48 11.93
C GLY A 157 12.97 14.66 11.42
N TRP A 158 12.11 13.66 11.57
CA TRP A 158 10.69 13.77 11.24
C TRP A 158 10.00 14.75 12.19
N PHE A 159 9.58 15.90 11.69
CA PHE A 159 8.95 16.95 12.49
C PHE A 159 7.42 16.91 12.37
N ALA A 160 6.76 16.65 13.49
CA ALA A 160 5.39 17.06 13.73
C ALA A 160 5.24 17.20 15.26
N LEU A 161 4.91 18.40 15.72
CA LEU A 161 4.52 18.59 17.12
C LEU A 161 3.34 17.65 17.39
N ASP A 162 3.51 16.76 18.38
CA ASP A 162 2.49 15.83 18.88
C ASP A 162 2.03 14.70 17.94
N GLU A 163 2.82 14.32 16.93
CA GLU A 163 2.50 13.20 16.04
C GLU A 163 3.45 12.02 16.17
N THR A 164 2.88 10.81 16.15
CA THR A 164 3.64 9.56 16.10
C THR A 164 3.68 9.02 14.68
N PHE A 165 4.87 8.70 14.19
CA PHE A 165 5.05 8.05 12.89
C PHE A 165 5.07 6.51 13.03
N THR A 166 4.61 5.85 11.99
CA THR A 166 4.78 4.41 11.79
C THR A 166 5.81 4.20 10.70
N TYR A 167 6.75 3.30 10.94
CA TYR A 167 7.81 2.91 10.02
C TYR A 167 7.51 1.53 9.47
N GLU A 168 7.58 1.41 8.16
CA GLU A 168 7.60 0.12 7.47
C GLU A 168 8.91 0.01 6.68
N VAL A 169 9.62 -1.09 6.87
CA VAL A 169 10.89 -1.35 6.19
C VAL A 169 10.68 -2.53 5.28
N GLN A 170 10.97 -2.37 4.00
CA GLN A 170 10.74 -3.36 2.96
C GLN A 170 12.00 -3.64 2.15
N ILE A 171 12.05 -4.84 1.57
CA ILE A 171 13.02 -5.22 0.55
C ILE A 171 12.32 -5.88 -0.62
N ILE A 172 12.85 -5.68 -1.83
CA ILE A 172 12.27 -6.22 -3.05
C ILE A 172 12.92 -7.57 -3.36
N GLY A 173 12.11 -8.61 -3.45
CA GLY A 173 12.51 -9.94 -3.94
C GLY A 173 12.21 -10.14 -5.42
N ASP A 174 12.25 -11.39 -5.88
CA ASP A 174 11.98 -11.72 -7.28
C ASP A 174 10.52 -11.42 -7.68
N GLY A 175 10.32 -10.91 -8.90
CA GLY A 175 9.01 -10.54 -9.45
C GLY A 175 8.37 -9.33 -8.76
N ASP A 176 9.16 -8.38 -8.27
CA ASP A 176 8.71 -7.15 -7.60
C ASP A 176 7.86 -7.39 -6.35
N ILE A 177 8.06 -8.54 -5.68
CA ILE A 177 7.41 -8.86 -4.41
C ILE A 177 8.12 -8.11 -3.29
N TYR A 178 7.39 -7.27 -2.57
CA TYR A 178 7.89 -6.53 -1.41
C TYR A 178 7.77 -7.40 -0.14
N TYR A 179 8.89 -7.60 0.54
CA TYR A 179 8.96 -8.28 1.83
C TYR A 179 9.17 -7.25 2.93
N THR A 180 8.22 -7.17 3.85
CA THR A 180 8.37 -6.30 5.02
C THR A 180 9.32 -6.96 6.02
N LEU A 181 10.33 -6.22 6.45
CA LEU A 181 11.28 -6.60 7.51
C LEU A 181 10.87 -6.00 8.85
N TYR A 182 10.28 -4.80 8.86
CA TYR A 182 9.80 -4.17 10.09
C TYR A 182 8.51 -3.40 9.85
N TYR A 183 7.63 -3.41 10.84
CA TYR A 183 6.47 -2.53 10.92
C TYR A 183 6.28 -2.10 12.38
N GLY A 184 6.31 -0.80 12.67
CA GLY A 184 6.09 -0.31 14.03
C GLY A 184 6.41 1.17 14.25
N ARG A 185 6.35 1.64 15.49
CA ARG A 185 6.53 3.06 15.84
C ARG A 185 7.95 3.44 16.26
N VAL A 186 8.86 2.47 16.32
CA VAL A 186 10.23 2.70 16.80
C VAL A 186 11.13 2.98 15.61
N GLY A 187 11.58 4.24 15.47
CA GLY A 187 12.47 4.66 14.38
C GLY A 187 13.89 4.09 14.44
N LYS A 188 14.22 3.29 15.45
CA LYS A 188 15.50 2.61 15.61
C LYS A 188 15.27 1.10 15.61
N GLN A 189 15.90 0.38 14.68
CA GLN A 189 15.74 -1.08 14.62
C GLN A 189 17.00 -1.81 14.15
N GLN A 190 17.20 -3.02 14.66
CA GLN A 190 18.19 -3.96 14.14
C GLN A 190 17.57 -4.81 13.04
N LEU A 191 18.25 -4.91 11.90
CA LEU A 191 17.82 -5.59 10.70
C LEU A 191 18.84 -6.66 10.31
N VAL A 192 18.32 -7.76 9.78
CA VAL A 192 19.11 -8.76 9.06
C VAL A 192 18.69 -8.70 7.60
N LEU A 193 19.65 -8.49 6.70
CA LEU A 193 19.39 -8.28 5.29
C LEU A 193 19.76 -9.51 4.45
N PRO A 194 19.01 -9.79 3.37
CA PRO A 194 19.40 -10.76 2.35
C PRO A 194 20.54 -10.23 1.48
N GLN A 195 21.16 -11.15 0.74
CA GLN A 195 22.17 -10.83 -0.26
C GLN A 195 21.64 -9.83 -1.30
N GLY A 196 22.42 -8.79 -1.59
CA GLY A 196 22.11 -7.82 -2.63
C GLY A 196 22.39 -8.33 -4.05
N ASN A 197 22.05 -7.52 -5.05
CA ASN A 197 22.14 -7.92 -6.45
C ASN A 197 23.60 -8.04 -6.93
N ALA A 198 24.03 -9.27 -7.24
CA ALA A 198 25.41 -9.57 -7.67
C ALA A 198 25.85 -8.75 -8.90
N SER A 199 24.95 -8.53 -9.88
CA SER A 199 25.22 -7.75 -11.09
C SER A 199 25.41 -6.26 -10.83
N ARG A 200 25.02 -5.77 -9.64
CA ARG A 200 25.17 -4.37 -9.20
C ARG A 200 26.12 -4.25 -8.01
N GLY A 201 27.12 -5.14 -7.90
CA GLY A 201 28.09 -5.11 -6.81
C GLY A 201 27.48 -5.42 -5.44
N TYR A 202 26.48 -6.30 -5.41
CA TYR A 202 25.72 -6.69 -4.21
C TYR A 202 24.96 -5.55 -3.55
N LEU A 203 24.55 -4.54 -4.33
CA LEU A 203 23.70 -3.46 -3.84
C LEU A 203 22.29 -3.97 -3.55
N SER A 204 21.79 -3.65 -2.36
CA SER A 204 20.42 -3.87 -1.89
C SER A 204 19.77 -2.51 -1.64
N GLN A 205 18.53 -2.34 -2.12
CA GLN A 205 17.74 -1.13 -1.91
C GLN A 205 16.73 -1.41 -0.80
N VAL A 206 17.02 -0.91 0.40
CA VAL A 206 16.10 -1.01 1.54
C VAL A 206 15.13 0.16 1.47
N LYS A 207 13.85 -0.14 1.24
CA LYS A 207 12.79 0.87 1.17
C LYS A 207 12.24 1.10 2.58
N VAL A 208 12.18 2.35 3.00
CA VAL A 208 11.58 2.75 4.28
C VAL A 208 10.40 3.66 4.00
N LEU A 209 9.22 3.23 4.41
CA LEU A 209 8.00 4.01 4.39
C LEU A 209 7.78 4.61 5.76
N VAL A 210 7.58 5.92 5.81
CA VAL A 210 7.28 6.66 7.04
C VAL A 210 5.88 7.22 6.91
N SER A 211 4.98 6.73 7.73
CA SER A 211 3.54 7.01 7.65
C SER A 211 3.05 7.80 8.86
N ARG A 212 2.16 8.75 8.60
CA ARG A 212 1.36 9.47 9.60
C ARG A 212 0.16 8.64 10.03
N SER A 213 -0.49 9.05 11.11
CA SER A 213 -1.72 8.41 11.60
C SER A 213 -2.90 8.53 10.60
N ASN A 214 -2.87 9.54 9.74
CA ASN A 214 -3.86 9.75 8.67
C ASN A 214 -3.52 9.00 7.36
N GLY A 215 -2.47 8.17 7.34
CA GLY A 215 -2.05 7.38 6.18
C GLY A 215 -1.11 8.10 5.21
N ALA A 216 -0.83 9.39 5.39
CA ALA A 216 0.14 10.11 4.56
C ALA A 216 1.54 9.50 4.73
N THR A 217 2.14 9.05 3.63
CA THR A 217 3.35 8.21 3.66
C THR A 217 4.43 8.75 2.74
N SER A 218 5.64 8.86 3.26
CA SER A 218 6.84 9.20 2.50
C SER A 218 7.73 7.97 2.35
N GLU A 219 8.36 7.82 1.19
CA GLU A 219 9.25 6.71 0.87
C GLU A 219 10.70 7.17 0.79
N LEU A 220 11.61 6.37 1.33
CA LEU A 220 13.05 6.54 1.26
C LEU A 220 13.71 5.24 0.79
N ASP A 221 14.59 5.33 -0.20
CA ASP A 221 15.39 4.18 -0.64
C ASP A 221 16.82 4.32 -0.08
N ILE A 222 17.25 3.37 0.74
CA ILE A 222 18.56 3.35 1.40
C ILE A 222 19.43 2.27 0.74
N PRO A 223 20.52 2.65 0.06
CA PRO A 223 21.44 1.69 -0.54
C PRO A 223 22.33 1.04 0.53
N VAL A 224 22.42 -0.29 0.52
CA VAL A 224 23.33 -1.07 1.39
C VAL A 224 24.00 -2.16 0.56
N THR A 225 25.32 -2.36 0.72
CA THR A 225 26.02 -3.46 0.05
C THR A 225 26.00 -4.71 0.92
N VAL A 226 25.32 -5.76 0.48
CA VAL A 226 25.15 -6.99 1.27
C VAL A 226 25.71 -8.19 0.49
N THR A 227 26.95 -8.57 0.82
CA THR A 227 27.67 -9.65 0.14
C THR A 227 27.13 -11.04 0.51
N PRO A 228 27.41 -12.07 -0.31
CA PRO A 228 27.04 -13.44 0.02
C PRO A 228 27.59 -13.88 1.38
N PRO A 229 26.91 -14.80 2.08
CA PRO A 229 27.45 -15.44 3.28
C PRO A 229 28.73 -16.19 2.94
N LYS A 230 29.76 -16.02 3.76
CA LYS A 230 31.00 -16.78 3.70
C LYS A 230 30.80 -18.09 4.47
N PRO A 231 31.44 -19.21 4.05
CA PRO A 231 31.41 -20.44 4.83
C PRO A 231 31.94 -20.19 6.25
N LYS A 232 31.11 -20.39 7.27
CA LYS A 232 31.50 -20.23 8.69
C LYS A 232 31.85 -21.57 9.31
N ALA A 233 32.88 -21.58 10.16
CA ALA A 233 33.33 -22.79 10.85
C ALA A 233 32.41 -23.25 12.00
N VAL A 234 31.49 -22.39 12.47
CA VAL A 234 30.60 -22.67 13.61
C VAL A 234 29.22 -22.03 13.37
N GLN A 235 28.16 -22.84 13.56
CA GLN A 235 26.73 -22.48 13.56
C GLN A 235 26.25 -21.65 12.34
N ASP A 236 26.40 -22.22 11.15
CA ASP A 236 25.80 -21.66 9.94
C ASP A 236 24.27 -21.91 9.92
N ASN A 237 23.47 -20.86 9.70
CA ASN A 237 22.01 -20.95 9.74
C ASN A 237 21.44 -21.78 8.58
N PHE A 238 22.11 -21.79 7.42
CA PHE A 238 21.71 -22.60 6.28
C PHE A 238 22.00 -24.08 6.53
N ASP A 239 23.17 -24.38 7.11
CA ASP A 239 23.51 -25.73 7.57
C ASP A 239 22.54 -26.24 8.64
N PHE A 240 22.16 -25.38 9.60
CA PHE A 240 21.23 -25.76 10.67
C PHE A 240 19.85 -26.09 10.11
N LEU A 241 19.33 -25.24 9.22
CA LEU A 241 18.10 -25.48 8.48
C LEU A 241 18.15 -26.78 7.68
N GLU A 242 19.26 -27.06 6.99
CA GLU A 242 19.41 -28.27 6.18
C GLU A 242 19.48 -29.55 7.02
N LYS A 243 20.28 -29.55 8.08
CA LYS A 243 20.54 -30.75 8.90
C LYS A 243 19.40 -31.04 9.88
N SER A 244 18.70 -30.01 10.35
CA SER A 244 17.67 -30.16 11.39
C SER A 244 16.55 -29.12 11.26
N PRO A 245 15.69 -29.22 10.21
CA PRO A 245 14.61 -28.28 9.97
C PRO A 245 13.66 -28.10 11.17
N ASP A 246 13.30 -29.20 11.85
CA ASP A 246 12.37 -29.14 12.99
C ASP A 246 12.98 -28.41 14.20
N SER A 247 14.28 -28.60 14.46
CA SER A 247 15.00 -27.86 15.50
C SER A 247 15.21 -26.39 15.12
N PHE A 248 15.39 -26.09 13.83
CA PHE A 248 15.42 -24.73 13.33
C PHE A 248 14.06 -24.03 13.52
N GLU A 249 12.96 -24.74 13.25
CA GLU A 249 11.59 -24.29 13.54
C GLU A 249 11.39 -24.00 15.04
N GLU A 250 11.82 -24.91 15.91
CA GLU A 250 11.78 -24.70 17.38
C GLU A 250 12.61 -23.48 17.81
N TYR A 251 13.81 -23.32 17.26
CA TYR A 251 14.64 -22.13 17.50
C TYR A 251 13.90 -20.85 17.12
N LEU A 252 13.29 -20.79 15.92
CA LEU A 252 12.50 -19.63 15.49
C LEU A 252 11.32 -19.35 16.41
N ASN A 253 10.73 -20.36 17.06
CA ASN A 253 9.63 -20.19 18.02
C ASN A 253 10.09 -19.54 19.33
N THR A 254 11.38 -19.64 19.68
CA THR A 254 11.95 -18.92 20.84
C THR A 254 12.33 -17.47 20.54
N VAL A 255 12.48 -17.13 19.26
CA VAL A 255 12.84 -15.79 18.79
C VAL A 255 11.57 -14.95 18.63
N ASP A 256 11.69 -13.65 18.93
CA ASP A 256 10.65 -12.66 18.66
C ASP A 256 10.11 -12.81 17.22
N THR A 257 8.78 -12.81 17.06
CA THR A 257 8.12 -13.12 15.79
C THR A 257 8.62 -12.26 14.64
N GLN A 258 8.85 -10.96 14.87
CA GLN A 258 9.36 -10.08 13.83
C GLN A 258 10.79 -10.45 13.44
N LYS A 259 11.67 -10.70 14.42
CA LYS A 259 13.05 -11.12 14.15
C LYS A 259 13.12 -12.48 13.45
N ALA A 260 12.22 -13.41 13.80
CA ALA A 260 12.10 -14.70 13.13
C ALA A 260 11.70 -14.52 11.65
N TRP A 261 10.71 -13.67 11.36
CA TRP A 261 10.33 -13.34 9.98
C TRP A 261 11.46 -12.67 9.21
N GLN A 262 12.14 -11.68 9.80
CA GLN A 262 13.31 -11.03 9.18
C GLN A 262 14.38 -12.05 8.80
N LEU A 263 14.73 -12.97 9.71
CA LEU A 263 15.73 -14.01 9.46
C LEU A 263 15.29 -14.95 8.33
N MET A 264 14.05 -15.45 8.38
CA MET A 264 13.52 -16.32 7.33
C MET A 264 13.50 -15.63 5.96
N THR A 265 13.10 -14.36 5.90
CA THR A 265 13.11 -13.56 4.67
C THR A 265 14.53 -13.39 4.14
N ALA A 266 15.47 -13.01 5.02
CA ALA A 266 16.86 -12.82 4.64
C ALA A 266 17.48 -14.11 4.09
N MET A 267 17.21 -15.25 4.72
CA MET A 267 17.67 -16.56 4.25
C MET A 267 17.02 -16.95 2.92
N LEU A 268 15.68 -16.85 2.80
CA LEU A 268 14.95 -17.22 1.59
C LEU A 268 15.46 -16.44 0.37
N LEU A 269 15.52 -15.12 0.47
CA LEU A 269 15.95 -14.26 -0.64
C LEU A 269 17.43 -14.45 -0.98
N THR A 270 18.27 -14.79 0.01
CA THR A 270 19.68 -15.14 -0.23
C THR A 270 19.79 -16.44 -1.02
N ILE A 271 19.02 -17.48 -0.66
CA ILE A 271 18.98 -18.76 -1.39
C ILE A 271 18.52 -18.53 -2.84
N GLU A 272 17.46 -17.75 -3.03
CA GLU A 272 16.93 -17.44 -4.36
C GLU A 272 17.97 -16.69 -5.21
N THR A 273 18.66 -15.70 -4.65
CA THR A 273 19.69 -14.93 -5.34
C THR A 273 20.90 -15.78 -5.72
N GLN A 274 21.34 -16.69 -4.83
CA GLN A 274 22.47 -17.58 -5.10
C GLN A 274 22.15 -18.68 -6.11
N ALA A 275 20.91 -19.19 -6.10
CA ALA A 275 20.45 -20.15 -7.10
C ALA A 275 20.51 -19.58 -8.53
N LEU A 276 20.31 -18.26 -8.68
CA LEU A 276 20.38 -17.56 -9.97
C LEU A 276 21.83 -17.25 -10.42
N GLY A 277 22.77 -17.05 -9.49
CA GLY A 277 24.13 -16.55 -9.75
C GLY A 277 25.21 -17.58 -10.15
N ARG A 278 24.84 -18.79 -10.59
CA ARG A 278 25.75 -19.95 -10.81
C ARG A 278 27.19 -19.62 -11.24
N SER A 279 28.14 -19.75 -10.31
CA SER A 279 29.51 -20.26 -10.56
C SER A 279 30.31 -20.49 -9.25
N SER A 280 29.91 -21.44 -8.40
CA SER A 280 30.85 -22.35 -7.68
C SER A 280 30.15 -23.21 -6.61
N PHE A 281 30.30 -24.53 -6.77
CA PHE A 281 30.54 -25.52 -5.70
C PHE A 281 29.58 -25.65 -4.48
N HIS A 282 28.25 -25.52 -4.65
CA HIS A 282 27.28 -26.18 -3.75
C HIS A 282 26.09 -26.74 -4.55
N ASN A 283 25.67 -27.98 -4.24
CA ASN A 283 24.66 -28.76 -5.00
C ASN A 283 23.33 -27.99 -5.17
N SER A 284 22.81 -27.88 -6.39
CA SER A 284 21.49 -27.26 -6.65
C SER A 284 20.34 -27.93 -5.88
N THR A 285 20.50 -29.21 -5.57
CA THR A 285 19.56 -29.99 -4.76
C THR A 285 19.46 -29.45 -3.34
N THR A 286 20.58 -29.06 -2.74
CA THR A 286 20.65 -28.50 -1.38
C THR A 286 19.87 -27.19 -1.26
N TRP A 287 20.07 -26.26 -2.19
CA TRP A 287 19.34 -24.98 -2.20
C TRP A 287 17.83 -25.17 -2.36
N SER A 288 17.41 -26.11 -3.21
CA SER A 288 16.00 -26.42 -3.38
C SER A 288 15.36 -27.01 -2.12
N GLN A 289 16.09 -27.85 -1.39
CA GLN A 289 15.63 -28.43 -0.13
C GLN A 289 15.52 -27.37 0.97
N GLN A 290 16.55 -26.53 1.14
CA GLN A 290 16.53 -25.42 2.10
C GLN A 290 15.39 -24.43 1.80
N LYS A 291 15.19 -24.08 0.53
CA LYS A 291 14.09 -23.21 0.08
C LYS A 291 12.72 -23.81 0.43
N SER A 292 12.52 -25.10 0.16
CA SER A 292 11.26 -25.80 0.46
C SER A 292 11.01 -25.86 1.98
N ALA A 293 12.04 -26.20 2.76
CA ALA A 293 11.96 -26.24 4.23
C ALA A 293 11.60 -24.88 4.84
N LEU A 294 12.23 -23.78 4.41
CA LEU A 294 11.89 -22.44 4.90
C LEU A 294 10.46 -22.04 4.60
N ARG A 295 9.97 -22.35 3.40
CA ARG A 295 8.58 -22.06 3.00
C ARG A 295 7.58 -22.86 3.84
N ASP A 296 7.87 -24.12 4.11
CA ASP A 296 7.05 -24.97 4.96
C ASP A 296 6.99 -24.46 6.40
N ILE A 297 8.14 -24.09 6.98
CA ILE A 297 8.22 -23.53 8.34
C ILE A 297 7.44 -22.21 8.42
N ALA A 298 7.58 -21.32 7.43
CA ALA A 298 6.83 -20.07 7.36
C ALA A 298 5.31 -20.30 7.33
N LEU A 299 4.85 -21.29 6.55
CA LEU A 299 3.42 -21.63 6.43
C LEU A 299 2.86 -22.30 7.68
N LYS A 300 3.63 -23.16 8.36
CA LYS A 300 3.23 -23.71 9.66
C LYS A 300 3.11 -22.61 10.72
N ARG A 301 4.10 -21.71 10.79
CA ARG A 301 4.09 -20.60 11.75
C ARG A 301 2.87 -19.70 11.55
N PHE A 302 2.44 -19.49 10.31
CA PHE A 302 1.18 -18.78 10.04
C PHE A 302 -0.03 -19.43 10.71
N GLN A 303 -0.16 -20.75 10.65
CA GLN A 303 -1.32 -21.45 11.22
C GLN A 303 -1.37 -21.33 12.76
N LEU A 304 -0.21 -21.13 13.39
CA LEU A 304 -0.07 -21.02 14.84
C LEU A 304 -0.22 -19.58 15.35
N THR A 305 0.05 -18.58 14.52
CA THR A 305 -0.22 -17.18 14.88
C THR A 305 -1.71 -16.90 14.75
N GLU A 306 -2.40 -16.69 15.87
CA GLU A 306 -3.66 -15.94 15.84
C GLU A 306 -3.38 -14.61 15.11
N ILE A 307 -4.18 -14.30 14.09
CA ILE A 307 -4.03 -13.09 13.28
C ILE A 307 -4.53 -11.91 14.12
N ASP A 308 -3.78 -11.57 15.17
CA ASP A 308 -4.20 -10.60 16.18
C ASP A 308 -3.77 -9.15 15.86
N GLY A 309 -3.38 -8.88 14.60
CA GLY A 309 -3.11 -7.51 14.16
C GLY A 309 -2.55 -7.39 12.75
N LEU A 310 -2.57 -6.17 12.22
CA LEU A 310 -1.98 -5.82 10.91
C LEU A 310 -0.54 -6.31 10.69
N PRO A 311 0.39 -6.25 11.67
CA PRO A 311 1.79 -6.59 11.43
C PRO A 311 2.00 -8.04 10.96
N SER A 312 1.30 -9.02 11.54
CA SER A 312 1.45 -10.43 11.16
C SER A 312 0.99 -10.68 9.72
N VAL A 313 -0.13 -10.06 9.32
CA VAL A 313 -0.63 -10.14 7.93
C VAL A 313 0.37 -9.58 6.93
N VAL A 314 1.00 -8.44 7.25
CA VAL A 314 1.96 -7.77 6.38
C VAL A 314 3.18 -8.65 6.12
N PHE A 315 3.78 -9.25 7.16
CA PHE A 315 4.96 -10.13 7.02
C PHE A 315 4.70 -11.37 6.16
N ILE A 316 3.49 -11.91 6.22
CA ILE A 316 3.15 -13.19 5.59
C ILE A 316 2.78 -13.05 4.12
N SER A 317 2.16 -11.93 3.74
CA SER A 317 1.65 -11.70 2.38
C SER A 317 2.70 -11.95 1.28
N ALA A 318 3.94 -11.53 1.52
CA ALA A 318 5.07 -11.74 0.61
C ALA A 318 5.47 -13.22 0.48
N PHE A 319 5.47 -13.97 1.59
CA PHE A 319 5.75 -15.41 1.57
C PHE A 319 4.65 -16.17 0.83
N LEU A 320 3.39 -15.82 1.02
CA LEU A 320 2.27 -16.40 0.28
C LEU A 320 2.36 -16.10 -1.21
N ALA A 321 2.67 -14.86 -1.58
CA ALA A 321 2.86 -14.45 -2.97
C ALA A 321 4.01 -15.22 -3.65
N SER A 322 5.15 -15.34 -2.98
CA SER A 322 6.31 -16.11 -3.47
C SER A 322 6.03 -17.61 -3.56
N ALA A 323 5.34 -18.17 -2.57
CA ALA A 323 4.92 -19.57 -2.57
C ALA A 323 3.93 -19.86 -3.71
N GLY A 324 2.98 -18.96 -3.96
CA GLY A 324 2.01 -19.05 -5.05
C GLY A 324 2.66 -19.07 -6.43
N LYS A 325 3.73 -18.29 -6.65
CA LYS A 325 4.48 -18.25 -7.91
C LYS A 325 5.10 -19.61 -8.27
N ASN A 326 5.57 -20.35 -7.27
CA ASN A 326 6.25 -21.64 -7.44
C ASN A 326 5.54 -22.78 -6.69
N ILE A 327 4.22 -22.91 -6.89
CA ILE A 327 3.40 -23.87 -6.15
C ILE A 327 3.88 -25.32 -6.30
N THR A 328 4.56 -25.66 -7.40
CA THR A 328 5.11 -26.98 -7.67
C THR A 328 6.25 -27.37 -6.72
N GLU A 329 7.01 -26.38 -6.21
CA GLU A 329 8.18 -26.55 -5.32
C GLU A 329 7.80 -26.69 -3.83
N LEU A 330 6.51 -26.57 -3.50
CA LEU A 330 6.00 -26.69 -2.13
C LEU A 330 5.71 -28.14 -1.74
N SER A 331 5.85 -28.44 -0.44
CA SER A 331 5.40 -29.72 0.09
C SER A 331 3.88 -29.89 -0.03
N PHE A 332 3.43 -31.12 0.08
CA PHE A 332 2.01 -31.45 0.04
C PHE A 332 1.22 -30.70 1.11
N TYR A 333 1.77 -30.60 2.32
CA TYR A 333 1.14 -29.91 3.44
C TYR A 333 0.96 -28.42 3.15
N SER A 334 2.01 -27.76 2.65
CA SER A 334 2.00 -26.35 2.26
C SER A 334 0.99 -26.02 1.15
N LYS A 335 0.81 -26.93 0.18
CA LYS A 335 -0.21 -26.80 -0.87
C LYS A 335 -1.64 -26.82 -0.30
N VAL A 336 -1.89 -27.67 0.70
CA VAL A 336 -3.19 -27.75 1.39
C VAL A 336 -3.46 -26.45 2.17
N ILE A 337 -2.46 -25.89 2.84
CA ILE A 337 -2.58 -24.64 3.61
C ILE A 337 -2.98 -23.46 2.71
N ILE A 338 -2.25 -23.27 1.60
CA ILE A 338 -2.53 -22.17 0.66
C ILE A 338 -3.94 -22.31 0.08
N SER A 339 -4.34 -23.53 -0.27
CA SER A 339 -5.69 -23.79 -0.82
C SER A 339 -6.79 -23.48 0.20
N TYR A 340 -6.57 -23.82 1.47
CA TYR A 340 -7.51 -23.52 2.55
C TYR A 340 -7.64 -22.01 2.82
N GLN A 341 -6.52 -21.28 2.81
CA GLN A 341 -6.53 -19.83 3.00
C GLN A 341 -7.19 -19.08 1.83
N ALA A 342 -6.87 -19.45 0.59
CA ALA A 342 -7.51 -18.86 -0.59
C ALA A 342 -9.04 -19.00 -0.56
N CYS A 343 -9.53 -20.16 -0.10
CA CYS A 343 -10.96 -20.41 0.08
C CYS A 343 -11.59 -19.52 1.18
N LYS A 344 -10.87 -19.32 2.30
CA LYS A 344 -11.32 -18.46 3.40
C LYS A 344 -11.37 -16.98 3.02
N THR A 345 -10.41 -16.52 2.21
CA THR A 345 -10.39 -15.13 1.71
C THR A 345 -11.52 -14.87 0.72
N GLN A 346 -11.88 -15.84 -0.12
CA GLN A 346 -13.05 -15.74 -1.02
C GLN A 346 -14.39 -15.69 -0.26
N GLN A 347 -14.52 -16.39 0.86
CA GLN A 347 -15.75 -16.38 1.67
C GLN A 347 -15.97 -15.06 2.43
N ASN A 348 -14.90 -14.34 2.77
CA ASN A 348 -14.98 -13.04 3.46
C ASN A 348 -15.13 -11.85 2.49
N ALA A 349 -15.10 -12.09 1.18
CA ALA A 349 -15.22 -11.07 0.14
C ALA A 349 -16.62 -11.04 -0.52
N ILE A 350 -17.61 -11.72 0.07
CA ILE A 350 -19.03 -11.74 -0.35
C ILE A 350 -19.88 -10.98 0.67
#